data_AF-A0A2M9HI10-F1
#
_entry.id   AF-A0A2M9HI10-F1
#
_cell.length_a   1.000
_cell.length_b   1.000
_cell.length_c   1.000
_cell.angle_alpha   90.00
_cell.angle_beta   90.00
_cell.angle_gamma   90.00
#
_symmetry.space_group_name_H-M   'P 1'
#
loop_
_entity.id
_entity.type
_entity.pdbx_description
1 polymer ?
#
loop_
_entity_poly.entity_id
_entity_poly.type
_entity_poly.pdbx_seq_one_letter_code
_entity_poly.pdbx_strand_id
1 'polypeptide(L)'
;MSTATVSASVDTNTKTVANAYIKQAGLTPNELIRNLWESIASTGVVPEFGDSGSKRKQEMLHAFQESQDIIAALPRGTELDTMSYDDMRKELENREI
;
A
#
# COMPACT_ATOMS: atom_id res chain seq x y z
N MET A 1 -28.13 -16.38 -3.35
CA MET A 1 -27.82 -15.05 -2.81
C MET A 1 -28.50 -14.94 -1.46
N SER A 2 -27.71 -14.87 -0.38
CA SER A 2 -28.23 -14.62 0.97
C SER A 2 -28.04 -13.14 1.26
N THR A 3 -29.07 -12.47 1.76
CA THR A 3 -29.01 -11.05 2.15
C THR A 3 -28.92 -10.95 3.65
N ALA A 4 -27.88 -10.28 4.16
CA ALA A 4 -27.73 -9.96 5.57
C ALA A 4 -27.85 -8.44 5.76
N THR A 5 -28.64 -8.02 6.74
CA THR A 5 -28.77 -6.62 7.12
C THR A 5 -27.87 -6.35 8.33
N VAL A 6 -27.00 -5.35 8.21
CA VAL A 6 -26.12 -4.92 9.32
C VAL A 6 -26.63 -3.59 9.85
N SER A 7 -26.95 -3.54 11.15
CA SER A 7 -27.30 -2.32 11.87
C SER A 7 -26.25 -2.04 12.95
N ALA A 8 -25.71 -0.82 12.97
CA ALA A 8 -24.75 -0.39 13.98
C ALA A 8 -25.09 1.03 14.46
N SER A 9 -24.89 1.27 15.75
CA SER A 9 -25.01 2.59 16.36
C SER A 9 -23.66 3.28 16.35
N VAL A 10 -23.64 4.51 15.84
CA VAL A 10 -22.44 5.36 15.78
C VAL A 10 -22.84 6.76 16.22
N ASP A 11 -21.94 7.45 16.91
CA ASP A 11 -22.13 8.85 17.26
C ASP A 11 -22.41 9.71 16.00
N THR A 12 -23.29 10.70 16.15
CA THR A 12 -23.76 11.54 15.04
C THR A 12 -22.62 12.38 14.44
N ASN A 13 -21.71 12.88 15.27
CA ASN A 13 -20.56 13.65 14.80
C ASN A 13 -19.59 12.73 14.04
N THR A 14 -19.26 11.58 14.62
CA THR A 14 -18.41 10.57 13.97
C THR A 14 -18.98 10.14 12.61
N LYS A 15 -20.29 9.86 12.54
CA LYS A 15 -20.97 9.49 11.29
C LYS A 15 -20.87 10.58 10.24
N THR A 16 -21.02 11.84 10.63
CA THR A 16 -20.98 12.99 9.72
C THR A 16 -19.58 13.17 9.13
N VAL A 17 -18.57 13.14 10.00
CA VAL A 17 -17.15 13.26 9.61
C VAL A 17 -16.74 12.10 8.71
N ALA A 18 -17.06 10.85 9.10
CA ALA A 18 -16.75 9.68 8.30
C ALA A 18 -17.41 9.74 6.92
N ASN A 19 -18.69 10.11 6.83
CA ASN A 19 -19.39 10.24 5.56
C ASN A 19 -18.78 11.30 4.63
N ALA A 20 -18.23 12.38 5.18
CA ALA A 20 -17.53 13.39 4.38
C ALA A 20 -16.25 12.80 3.75
N TYR A 21 -15.44 12.08 4.53
CA TYR A 21 -14.23 11.43 4.02
C TYR A 21 -14.54 10.32 3.01
N ILE A 22 -15.56 9.49 3.29
CA ILE A 22 -15.99 8.42 2.39
C ILE A 22 -16.42 9.00 1.03
N LYS A 23 -17.16 10.11 1.04
CA LYS A 23 -17.55 10.81 -0.20
C LYS A 23 -16.36 11.42 -0.93
N GLN A 24 -15.39 12.00 -0.22
CA GLN A 24 -14.16 12.52 -0.83
C GLN A 24 -13.36 11.42 -1.54
N ALA A 25 -13.37 10.21 -1.00
CA ALA A 25 -12.78 9.02 -1.63
C ALA A 25 -13.61 8.45 -2.80
N GLY A 26 -14.75 9.07 -3.15
CA GLY A 26 -15.63 8.62 -4.24
C GLY A 26 -16.43 7.36 -3.92
N LEU A 27 -16.52 6.97 -2.65
CA LEU A 27 -17.21 5.75 -2.21
C LEU A 27 -18.53 6.08 -1.52
N THR A 28 -19.43 5.10 -1.45
CA THR A 28 -20.57 5.14 -0.55
C THR A 28 -20.28 4.39 0.76
N PRO A 29 -20.98 4.72 1.87
CA PRO A 29 -20.81 3.99 3.13
C PRO A 29 -21.11 2.49 3.01
N ASN A 30 -22.09 2.12 2.18
CA ASN A 30 -22.44 0.71 1.96
C ASN A 30 -21.35 -0.04 1.20
N GLU A 31 -20.74 0.57 0.20
CA GLU A 31 -19.60 -0.02 -0.52
C GLU A 31 -18.39 -0.18 0.39
N LEU A 32 -18.09 0.82 1.22
CA LEU A 32 -17.01 0.74 2.20
C LEU A 32 -17.22 -0.46 3.15
N ILE A 33 -18.42 -0.57 3.74
CA ILE A 33 -18.74 -1.65 4.67
C ILE A 33 -18.67 -3.01 3.96
N ARG A 34 -19.18 -3.12 2.74
CA ARG A 34 -19.10 -4.36 1.94
C ARG A 34 -17.65 -4.77 1.69
N ASN A 35 -16.82 -3.85 1.22
CA ASN A 35 -15.42 -4.11 0.91
C ASN A 35 -14.63 -4.50 2.17
N LEU A 36 -14.94 -3.89 3.32
CA LEU A 36 -14.37 -4.26 4.60
C LEU A 36 -14.70 -5.72 4.96
N TRP A 37 -15.96 -6.12 4.84
CA TRP A 37 -16.36 -7.50 5.10
C TRP A 37 -15.72 -8.50 4.13
N GLU A 38 -15.61 -8.16 2.85
CA GLU A 38 -14.91 -8.98 1.86
C GLU A 38 -13.41 -9.13 2.17
N SER A 39 -12.77 -8.05 2.63
CA SER A 39 -11.38 -8.07 3.06
C SER A 39 -11.18 -8.96 4.30
N ILE A 40 -12.05 -8.84 5.30
CA ILE A 40 -11.99 -9.70 6.51
C ILE A 40 -12.25 -11.16 6.13
N ALA A 41 -13.22 -11.43 5.26
CA ALA A 41 -13.55 -12.79 4.84
C ALA A 41 -12.44 -13.45 4.03
N SER A 42 -11.71 -12.68 3.22
CA SER A 42 -10.62 -13.19 2.38
C SER A 42 -9.31 -13.37 3.17
N THR A 43 -9.00 -12.47 4.10
CA THR A 43 -7.73 -12.48 4.84
C THR A 43 -7.82 -13.14 6.21
N GLY A 44 -9.01 -13.20 6.81
CA GLY A 44 -9.22 -13.58 8.21
C GLY A 44 -8.73 -12.55 9.22
N VAL A 45 -8.29 -11.36 8.78
CA VAL A 45 -7.68 -10.32 9.62
C VAL A 45 -8.61 -9.12 9.72
N VAL A 46 -8.86 -8.66 10.94
CA VAL A 46 -9.59 -7.41 11.19
C VAL A 46 -8.60 -6.24 11.09
N PRO A 47 -8.84 -5.24 10.23
CA PRO A 47 -7.96 -4.07 10.14
C PRO A 47 -7.90 -3.33 11.48
N GLU A 48 -6.69 -3.08 11.98
CA GLU A 48 -6.48 -2.29 13.19
C GLU A 48 -6.57 -0.79 12.86
N PHE A 49 -7.61 -0.13 13.36
CA PHE A 49 -7.76 1.33 13.28
C PHE A 49 -7.15 2.00 14.53
N GLY A 50 -5.92 1.61 14.85
CA GLY A 50 -5.22 2.04 16.06
C GLY A 50 -4.72 3.48 15.98
N ASP A 51 -4.73 4.12 17.15
CA ASP A 51 -4.26 5.47 17.46
C ASP A 51 -2.88 5.77 16.83
N SER A 52 -2.61 7.07 16.59
CA SER A 52 -1.47 7.71 15.86
C SER A 52 -0.09 7.01 15.74
N GLY A 53 0.25 6.00 16.54
CA GLY A 53 1.39 5.11 16.35
C GLY A 53 1.27 4.13 15.16
N SER A 54 0.06 3.80 14.70
CA SER A 54 -0.15 2.88 13.56
C SER A 54 0.23 3.51 12.21
N LYS A 55 -0.02 4.82 12.05
CA LYS A 55 0.34 5.59 10.85
C LYS A 55 1.85 5.60 10.61
N ARG A 56 2.64 5.87 11.65
CA ARG A 56 4.11 5.86 11.54
C ARG A 56 4.63 4.49 11.10
N LYS A 57 4.03 3.40 11.61
CA LYS A 57 4.42 2.04 11.23
C LYS A 57 4.00 1.71 9.79
N GLN A 58 2.82 2.13 9.36
CA GLN A 58 2.35 1.96 7.97
C GLN A 58 3.16 2.82 6.99
N GLU A 59 3.46 4.08 7.31
CA GLU A 59 4.32 4.96 6.52
C GLU A 59 5.73 4.39 6.39
N MET A 60 6.30 3.85 7.48
CA MET A 60 7.60 3.16 7.42
C MET A 60 7.56 1.92 6.53
N LEU A 61 6.47 1.14 6.57
CA LEU A 61 6.32 -0.04 5.73
C LEU A 61 6.19 0.33 4.25
N HIS A 62 5.44 1.38 3.94
CA HIS A 62 5.26 1.89 2.59
C HIS A 62 6.57 2.46 2.03
N ALA A 63 7.28 3.28 2.81
CA ALA A 63 8.59 3.81 2.43
C ALA A 63 9.61 2.69 2.20
N PHE A 64 9.56 1.62 2.99
CA PHE A 64 10.40 0.44 2.78
C PHE A 64 10.07 -0.28 1.47
N GLN A 65 8.79 -0.49 1.16
CA GLN A 65 8.37 -1.10 -0.10
C GLN A 65 8.78 -0.26 -1.31
N GLU A 66 8.54 1.06 -1.26
CA GLU A 66 8.95 2.00 -2.30
C GLU A 66 10.47 1.97 -2.53
N SER A 67 11.27 1.91 -1.45
CA SER A 67 12.73 1.77 -1.58
C SER A 67 13.15 0.45 -2.25
N GLN A 68 12.46 -0.65 -1.97
CA GLN A 68 12.74 -1.94 -2.60
C GLN A 68 12.37 -1.95 -4.08
N ASP A 69 11.28 -1.29 -4.46
CA ASP A 69 10.88 -1.17 -5.86
C ASP A 69 11.88 -0.31 -6.65
N ILE A 70 12.37 0.77 -6.05
CA ILE A 70 13.46 1.59 -6.65
C ILE A 70 14.73 0.75 -6.80
N ILE A 71 15.12 -0.01 -5.78
CA ILE A 71 16.29 -0.90 -5.84
C ILE A 71 16.12 -1.98 -6.90
N ALA A 72 14.92 -2.55 -7.02
CA ALA A 72 14.61 -3.56 -8.02
C ALA A 72 14.60 -3.01 -9.45
N ALA A 73 14.22 -1.74 -9.62
CA ALA A 73 14.21 -1.03 -10.90
C ALA A 73 15.57 -0.48 -11.32
N LEU A 74 16.57 -0.45 -10.43
CA LEU A 74 17.92 -0.03 -10.80
C LEU A 74 18.51 -1.01 -11.82
N PRO A 75 19.16 -0.50 -12.89
CA PRO A 75 19.88 -1.33 -13.84
C PRO A 75 20.93 -2.15 -13.09
N ARG A 76 20.81 -3.47 -13.14
CA ARG A 76 21.79 -4.36 -12.53
C ARG A 76 22.96 -4.49 -13.50
N GLY A 77 24.04 -3.76 -13.21
CA GLY A 77 25.33 -3.97 -13.85
C GLY A 77 26.10 -5.10 -13.19
N THR A 78 27.19 -5.53 -13.83
CA THR A 78 28.13 -6.49 -13.23
C THR A 78 28.73 -5.90 -11.95
N GLU A 79 28.77 -6.69 -10.87
CA GLU A 79 29.34 -6.23 -9.58
C GLU A 79 30.82 -5.86 -9.75
N LEU A 80 31.20 -4.65 -9.33
CA LEU A 80 32.55 -4.10 -9.52
C LEU A 80 33.68 -5.01 -9.02
N ASP A 81 33.43 -5.80 -7.98
CA ASP A 81 34.42 -6.68 -7.33
C ASP A 81 34.74 -7.94 -8.17
N THR A 82 33.84 -8.35 -9.06
CA THR A 82 34.02 -9.53 -9.94
C THR A 82 34.16 -9.16 -11.41
N MET A 83 34.24 -7.87 -11.70
CA MET A 83 34.17 -7.33 -13.04
C MET A 83 35.49 -7.51 -13.78
N SER A 84 35.48 -8.21 -14.92
CA SER A 84 36.64 -8.31 -15.81
C SER A 84 36.87 -7.00 -16.56
N TYR A 85 38.08 -6.81 -17.09
CA TYR A 85 38.42 -5.66 -17.93
C TYR A 85 37.53 -5.55 -19.17
N ASP A 86 37.17 -6.68 -19.78
CA ASP A 86 36.27 -6.72 -20.94
C ASP A 86 34.83 -6.34 -20.57
N ASP A 87 34.40 -6.66 -19.35
CA ASP A 87 33.07 -6.27 -18.85
C ASP A 87 33.03 -4.76 -18.57
N MET A 88 34.10 -4.18 -18.02
CA MET A 88 34.23 -2.72 -17.83
C MET A 88 34.11 -1.97 -19.14
N ARG A 89 34.77 -2.48 -20.19
CA ARG A 89 34.71 -1.86 -21.51
C ARG A 89 33.29 -1.85 -22.09
N LYS A 90 32.55 -2.96 -21.96
CA LYS A 90 31.17 -3.06 -22.45
C LYS A 90 30.20 -2.17 -21.70
N GLU A 91 30.31 -2.07 -20.37
CA GLU A 91 29.45 -1.18 -19.56
C GLU A 91 29.73 0.30 -19.85
N LEU A 92 30.98 0.67 -20.18
CA LEU A 92 31.35 2.03 -20.58
C LEU A 92 30.90 2.37 -22.00
N GLU A 93 30.92 1.42 -22.93
CA GLU A 93 30.41 1.61 -24.30
C GLU A 93 28.86 1.76 -24.33
N ASN A 94 28.14 1.12 -23.40
CA ASN A 94 26.68 1.24 -23.26
C ASN A 94 26.20 2.51 -22.54
N ARG A 95 27.12 3.27 -21.92
CA ARG A 95 26.81 4.59 -21.37
C ARG A 95 26.99 5.65 -22.47
N GLU A 96 25.98 5.81 -23.33
CA GLU A 96 25.86 7.03 -24.12
C GLU A 96 25.76 8.22 -23.13
N ILE A 97 26.73 9.14 -23.22
CA ILE A 97 26.78 10.39 -22.44
C ILE A 97 25.74 11.37 -22.99
#